data_AF-A0AAJ5BH29-F1
#
_entry.id   AF-A0AAJ5BH29-F1
#
_cell.length_a   1.000
_cell.length_b   1.000
_cell.length_c   1.000
_cell.angle_alpha   90.00
_cell.angle_beta   90.00
_cell.angle_gamma   90.00
#
_symmetry.space_group_name_H-M   'P 1'
#
loop_
_entity.id
_entity.type
_entity.pdbx_description
1 polymer ?
#
loop_
_entity_poly.entity_id
_entity_poly.type
_entity_poly.pdbx_seq_one_letter_code
_entity_poly.pdbx_strand_id
1 'polypeptide(L)'
;MNKIKWVTQAIAQPCEIQKGLFPDFVNVADELAVEWEMALDELSDPEVSSQLTDEQKSAIKRLDDYMLSISGADNIQYWSNEALSQSVEWKNMREMAETILVTMKWEKSIPSKNDAIYITNSQ
;
A
#
# COMPACT_ATOMS: atom_id res chain seq x y z
N MET A 1 6.02 -7.78 12.26
CA MET A 1 5.10 -8.19 11.17
C MET A 1 5.83 -7.94 9.87
N ASN A 2 5.77 -8.82 8.87
CA ASN A 2 6.43 -8.55 7.59
C ASN A 2 5.71 -7.36 6.92
N LYS A 3 6.43 -6.23 6.75
CA LYS A 3 5.82 -4.95 6.36
C LYS A 3 5.21 -5.01 4.97
N ILE A 4 5.90 -5.62 4.00
CA ILE A 4 5.35 -5.80 2.64
C ILE A 4 4.05 -6.62 2.66
N LYS A 5 3.97 -7.66 3.49
CA LYS A 5 2.72 -8.42 3.64
C LYS A 5 1.60 -7.54 4.19
N TRP A 6 1.86 -6.78 5.25
CA TRP A 6 0.86 -5.92 5.88
C TRP A 6 0.32 -4.88 4.90
N VAL A 7 1.21 -4.13 4.23
CA VAL A 7 0.77 -3.06 3.33
C VAL A 7 0.10 -3.61 2.07
N THR A 8 0.54 -4.77 1.56
CA THR A 8 -0.15 -5.44 0.45
C THR A 8 -1.57 -5.84 0.86
N GLN A 9 -1.73 -6.41 2.06
CA GLN A 9 -3.06 -6.74 2.60
C GLN A 9 -3.91 -5.48 2.75
N ALA A 10 -3.35 -4.38 3.27
CA ALA A 10 -4.04 -3.11 3.42
C ALA A 10 -4.48 -2.51 2.06
N ILE A 11 -3.58 -2.43 1.08
CA ILE A 11 -3.88 -1.91 -0.27
C ILE A 11 -4.96 -2.75 -0.96
N ALA A 12 -4.97 -4.08 -0.78
CA ALA A 12 -5.96 -4.96 -1.38
C ALA A 12 -7.38 -4.82 -0.78
N GLN A 13 -7.55 -4.15 0.36
CA GLN A 13 -8.86 -4.02 1.01
C GLN A 13 -9.77 -2.99 0.32
N PRO A 14 -11.10 -3.10 0.48
CA PRO A 14 -12.02 -2.03 0.08
C PRO A 14 -11.76 -0.73 0.86
N CYS A 15 -12.12 0.41 0.25
CA CYS A 15 -11.86 1.75 0.80
C CYS A 15 -12.28 1.93 2.28
N GLU A 16 -13.47 1.47 2.67
CA GLU A 16 -13.93 1.63 4.06
C GLU A 16 -13.05 0.89 5.07
N ILE A 17 -12.53 -0.28 4.68
CA ILE A 17 -11.59 -1.02 5.52
C ILE A 17 -10.22 -0.32 5.51
N GLN A 18 -9.74 0.13 4.35
CA GLN A 18 -8.49 0.89 4.23
C GLN A 18 -8.50 2.09 5.17
N LYS A 19 -9.57 2.89 5.16
CA LYS A 19 -9.74 4.03 6.06
C LYS A 19 -9.77 3.62 7.53
N GLY A 20 -10.44 2.53 7.87
CA GLY A 20 -10.52 2.02 9.24
C GLY A 20 -9.19 1.53 9.84
N LEU A 21 -8.14 1.37 9.03
CA LEU A 21 -6.79 1.00 9.50
C LEU A 21 -6.01 2.17 10.11
N PHE A 22 -6.43 3.41 9.84
CA PHE A 22 -5.73 4.64 10.21
C PHE A 22 -6.65 5.58 11.01
N PRO A 23 -6.12 6.62 11.67
CA PRO A 23 -6.94 7.66 12.29
C PRO A 23 -7.78 8.46 11.28
N ASP A 24 -8.96 8.93 11.69
CA ASP A 24 -9.92 9.57 10.77
C ASP A 24 -9.44 10.91 10.16
N PHE A 25 -8.40 11.52 10.73
CA PHE A 25 -7.88 12.83 10.29
C PHE A 25 -6.75 12.74 9.25
N VAL A 26 -6.24 11.54 8.95
CA VAL A 26 -5.12 11.37 8.01
C VAL A 26 -5.61 11.26 6.57
N ASN A 27 -4.71 11.56 5.63
CA ASN A 27 -4.90 11.22 4.23
C ASN A 27 -4.46 9.76 4.02
N VAL A 28 -5.40 8.83 4.11
CA VAL A 28 -5.15 7.38 4.05
C VAL A 28 -4.50 6.96 2.73
N ALA A 29 -4.85 7.64 1.63
CA ALA A 29 -4.21 7.40 0.33
C ALA A 29 -2.69 7.65 0.39
N ASP A 30 -2.29 8.74 1.04
CA ASP A 30 -0.89 9.14 1.21
C ASP A 30 -0.17 8.23 2.22
N GLU A 31 -0.81 7.93 3.35
CA GLU A 31 -0.27 7.01 4.35
C GLU A 31 -0.01 5.60 3.77
N LEU A 32 -0.92 5.07 2.95
CA LEU A 32 -0.71 3.79 2.27
C LEU A 32 0.48 3.83 1.30
N ALA A 33 0.73 4.98 0.66
CA ALA A 33 1.90 5.19 -0.20
C ALA A 33 3.20 5.17 0.63
N VAL A 34 3.21 5.87 1.77
CA VAL A 34 4.34 5.89 2.70
C VAL A 34 4.64 4.49 3.24
N GLU A 35 3.62 3.76 3.67
CA GLU A 35 3.78 2.39 4.15
C GLU A 35 4.30 1.45 3.07
N TRP A 36 3.95 1.69 1.80
CA TRP A 36 4.44 0.94 0.65
C TRP A 36 5.94 1.19 0.41
N GLU A 37 6.35 2.46 0.35
CA GLU A 37 7.76 2.86 0.19
C GLU A 37 8.63 2.29 1.30
N MET A 38 8.19 2.41 2.56
CA MET A 38 8.91 1.83 3.70
C MET A 38 9.03 0.30 3.59
N ALA A 39 8.03 -0.38 3.02
CA ALA A 39 8.10 -1.82 2.80
C ALA A 39 9.10 -2.18 1.67
N LEU A 40 9.21 -1.35 0.65
CA LEU A 40 10.19 -1.51 -0.43
C LEU A 40 11.62 -1.28 0.07
N ASP A 41 11.83 -0.30 0.95
CA ASP A 41 13.12 -0.07 1.60
C ASP A 41 13.59 -1.33 2.35
N GLU A 42 12.70 -2.00 3.11
CA GLU A 42 13.01 -3.27 3.78
C GLU A 42 13.32 -4.40 2.77
N LEU A 43 12.63 -4.44 1.62
CA LEU A 43 12.88 -5.42 0.57
C LEU A 43 14.14 -5.16 -0.25
N SER A 44 14.70 -3.94 -0.18
CA SER A 44 15.93 -3.58 -0.88
C SER A 44 17.17 -4.27 -0.30
N ASP A 45 17.07 -4.78 0.94
CA ASP A 45 18.10 -5.61 1.55
C ASP A 45 18.35 -6.87 0.68
N PRO A 46 19.59 -7.10 0.18
CA PRO A 46 19.90 -8.25 -0.65
C PRO A 46 19.56 -9.61 -0.02
N GLU A 47 19.69 -9.75 1.31
CA GLU A 47 19.37 -10.99 2.02
C GLU A 47 17.87 -11.27 1.98
N VAL A 48 17.04 -10.23 2.12
CA VAL A 48 15.58 -10.33 2.04
C VAL A 48 15.15 -10.54 0.58
N SER A 49 15.66 -9.73 -0.34
CA SER A 49 15.34 -9.79 -1.77
C SER A 49 15.71 -11.14 -2.39
N SER A 50 16.79 -11.79 -1.93
CA SER A 50 17.21 -13.10 -2.42
C SER A 50 16.20 -14.22 -2.11
N GLN A 51 15.30 -14.02 -1.14
CA GLN A 51 14.27 -14.99 -0.74
C GLN A 51 13.03 -14.93 -1.64
N LEU A 52 12.90 -13.88 -2.47
CA LEU A 52 11.79 -13.72 -3.41
C LEU A 52 12.12 -14.29 -4.78
N THR A 53 11.15 -14.96 -5.38
CA THR A 53 11.23 -15.41 -6.78
C THR A 53 11.11 -14.22 -7.75
N ASP A 54 11.54 -14.41 -8.99
CA ASP A 54 11.42 -13.37 -10.03
C ASP A 54 9.95 -12.99 -10.29
N GLU A 55 9.03 -13.96 -10.18
CA GLU A 55 7.59 -13.72 -10.32
C GLU A 55 7.06 -12.83 -9.18
N GLN A 56 7.48 -13.10 -7.93
CA GLN A 56 7.11 -12.28 -6.76
C GLN A 56 7.66 -10.86 -6.87
N LYS A 57 8.93 -10.71 -7.28
CA LYS A 57 9.56 -9.41 -7.52
C LYS A 57 8.83 -8.64 -8.63
N SER A 58 8.47 -9.33 -9.72
CA SER A 58 7.76 -8.72 -10.84
C SER A 58 6.36 -8.23 -10.43
N ALA A 59 5.63 -8.99 -9.61
CA ALA A 59 4.33 -8.58 -9.10
C ALA A 59 4.42 -7.33 -8.20
N ILE A 60 5.40 -7.27 -7.29
CA ILE A 60 5.67 -6.11 -6.45
C ILE A 60 6.03 -4.90 -7.31
N LYS A 61 7.00 -5.06 -8.21
CA LYS A 61 7.47 -3.99 -9.10
C LYS A 61 6.34 -3.43 -9.96
N ARG A 62 5.39 -4.26 -10.39
CA ARG A 62 4.25 -3.79 -11.19
C ARG A 62 3.36 -2.82 -10.43
N LEU A 63 3.07 -3.09 -9.15
CA LEU A 63 2.31 -2.16 -8.32
C LEU A 63 3.10 -0.87 -8.08
N ASP A 64 4.38 -1.01 -7.76
CA ASP A 64 5.30 0.10 -7.55
C ASP A 64 5.40 1.02 -8.79
N ASP A 65 5.68 0.46 -9.95
CA ASP A 65 5.72 1.19 -11.23
C ASP A 65 4.39 1.90 -11.51
N TYR A 66 3.26 1.28 -11.15
CA TYR A 66 1.95 1.89 -11.34
C TYR A 66 1.75 3.08 -10.40
N MET A 67 2.08 2.95 -9.12
CA MET A 67 2.07 4.05 -8.16
C MET A 67 2.93 5.21 -8.65
N LEU A 68 4.18 4.93 -9.06
CA LEU A 68 5.08 5.94 -9.61
C LEU A 68 4.51 6.63 -10.87
N SER A 69 3.82 5.89 -11.74
CA SER A 69 3.22 6.45 -12.97
C SER A 69 2.11 7.47 -12.71
N ILE A 70 1.48 7.42 -11.54
CA ILE A 70 0.43 8.34 -11.10
C ILE A 70 0.90 9.24 -9.95
N SER A 71 2.20 9.31 -9.69
CA SER A 71 2.79 10.21 -8.69
C SER A 71 3.11 11.58 -9.26
N GLY A 72 3.49 12.52 -8.39
CA GLY A 72 3.92 13.87 -8.75
C GLY A 72 2.80 14.92 -8.65
N ALA A 73 3.21 16.19 -8.73
CA ALA A 73 2.33 17.34 -8.49
C ALA A 73 1.11 17.39 -9.43
N ASP A 74 1.29 16.97 -10.69
CA ASP A 74 0.22 16.94 -11.71
C ASP A 74 -0.83 15.85 -11.46
N ASN A 75 -0.55 14.92 -10.55
CA ASN A 75 -1.37 13.76 -10.25
C ASN A 75 -1.89 13.73 -8.81
N ILE A 76 -1.77 14.85 -8.07
CA ILE A 76 -2.15 14.94 -6.65
C ILE A 76 -3.62 14.55 -6.38
N GLN A 77 -4.50 14.69 -7.37
CA GLN A 77 -5.90 14.30 -7.29
C GLN A 77 -6.09 12.81 -6.95
N TYR A 78 -5.15 11.94 -7.34
CA TYR A 78 -5.24 10.49 -7.07
C TYR A 78 -4.81 10.12 -5.64
N TRP A 79 -4.13 11.02 -4.93
CA TRP A 79 -3.56 10.78 -3.60
C TRP A 79 -4.40 11.44 -2.51
N SER A 80 -5.71 11.23 -2.55
CA SER A 80 -6.66 11.77 -1.57
C SER A 80 -7.63 10.69 -1.08
N ASN A 81 -8.22 10.88 0.11
CA ASN A 81 -9.27 10.00 0.63
C ASN A 81 -10.50 9.89 -0.29
N GLU A 82 -10.77 10.93 -1.09
CA GLU A 82 -11.85 10.90 -2.07
C GLU A 82 -11.50 9.95 -3.22
N ALA A 83 -10.31 10.10 -3.81
CA ALA A 83 -9.81 9.21 -4.85
C ALA A 83 -9.67 7.75 -4.39
N LEU A 84 -9.25 7.53 -3.14
CA LEU A 84 -9.19 6.20 -2.52
C LEU A 84 -10.51 5.42 -2.69
N SER A 85 -11.64 6.13 -2.60
CA SER A 85 -13.00 5.56 -2.71
C SER A 85 -13.52 5.44 -4.14
N GLN A 86 -13.23 6.40 -5.02
CA GLN A 86 -13.93 6.57 -6.30
C GLN A 86 -13.06 6.35 -7.53
N SER A 87 -11.74 6.45 -7.40
CA SER A 87 -10.86 6.50 -8.56
C SER A 87 -10.59 5.12 -9.14
N VAL A 88 -10.42 5.06 -10.46
CA VAL A 88 -10.05 3.84 -11.17
C VAL A 88 -8.61 3.45 -10.80
N GLU A 89 -7.77 4.41 -10.48
CA GLU A 89 -6.38 4.22 -10.06
C GLU A 89 -6.30 3.40 -8.77
N TRP A 90 -7.08 3.76 -7.75
CA TRP A 90 -7.14 2.97 -6.52
C TRP A 90 -7.79 1.61 -6.70
N LYS A 91 -8.74 1.48 -7.64
CA LYS A 91 -9.26 0.16 -8.01
C LYS A 91 -8.15 -0.70 -8.63
N ASN A 92 -7.35 -0.16 -9.53
CA ASN A 92 -6.23 -0.87 -10.16
C ASN A 92 -5.16 -1.26 -9.13
N MET A 93 -4.81 -0.36 -8.19
CA MET A 93 -3.88 -0.66 -7.10
C MET A 93 -4.37 -1.82 -6.23
N ARG A 94 -5.67 -1.86 -5.90
CA ARG A 94 -6.30 -2.99 -5.18
C ARG A 94 -6.13 -4.30 -5.93
N GLU A 95 -6.43 -4.32 -7.23
CA GLU A 95 -6.31 -5.53 -8.08
C GLU A 95 -4.85 -6.02 -8.22
N MET A 96 -3.90 -5.09 -8.33
CA MET A 96 -2.48 -5.42 -8.35
C MET A 96 -2.00 -5.96 -6.99
N ALA A 97 -2.44 -5.38 -5.89
CA ALA A 97 -2.14 -5.89 -4.55
C ALA A 97 -2.74 -7.29 -4.33
N GLU A 98 -3.96 -7.55 -4.79
CA GLU A 98 -4.55 -8.90 -4.79
C GLU A 98 -3.69 -9.90 -5.58
N THR A 99 -3.15 -9.48 -6.72
CA THR A 99 -2.22 -10.30 -7.52
C THR A 99 -0.97 -10.66 -6.69
N ILE A 100 -0.38 -9.69 -5.98
CA ILE A 100 0.76 -9.95 -5.09
C ILE A 100 0.38 -10.96 -4.01
N LEU A 101 -0.79 -10.83 -3.37
CA LEU A 101 -1.25 -11.78 -2.35
C LEU A 101 -1.32 -13.21 -2.91
N VAL A 102 -1.89 -13.38 -4.11
CA VAL A 102 -1.97 -14.68 -4.80
C VAL A 102 -0.58 -15.23 -5.10
N THR A 103 0.30 -14.44 -5.71
CA THR A 103 1.67 -14.85 -6.06
C THR A 103 2.50 -15.20 -4.83
N MET A 104 2.27 -14.51 -3.71
CA MET A 104 2.93 -14.77 -2.43
C MET A 104 2.29 -15.89 -1.62
N LYS A 105 1.11 -16.40 -2.05
CA LYS A 105 0.27 -17.34 -1.30
C LYS A 105 -0.11 -16.81 0.09
N TRP A 106 -0.36 -15.50 0.17
CA TRP A 106 -0.85 -14.84 1.38
C TRP A 106 -2.37 -14.71 1.33
N GLU A 107 -3.01 -14.91 2.47
CA GLU A 107 -4.45 -14.69 2.59
C GLU A 107 -4.78 -13.20 2.49
N LYS A 108 -5.93 -12.90 1.87
CA LYS A 108 -6.54 -11.57 1.90
C LYS A 108 -7.29 -11.38 3.23
N SER A 109 -6.56 -11.20 4.31
CA SER A 109 -7.13 -10.85 5.62
C SER A 109 -7.09 -9.34 5.83
N ILE A 110 -8.01 -8.83 6.65
CA ILE A 110 -7.93 -7.45 7.15
C ILE A 110 -6.74 -7.41 8.11
N PRO A 111 -5.70 -6.59 7.86
CA PRO A 111 -4.57 -6.52 8.77
C PRO A 111 -4.96 -5.77 10.06
N SER A 112 -4.12 -5.87 11.09
CA SER A 112 -4.28 -5.01 12.27
C SER A 112 -4.11 -3.54 11.89
N LYS A 113 -4.64 -2.63 12.72
CA LYS A 113 -4.42 -1.19 12.55
C LYS A 113 -2.92 -0.87 12.51
N ASN A 114 -2.57 0.25 11.85
CA ASN A 114 -1.20 0.72 11.84
C ASN A 114 -0.79 1.10 13.28
N ASP A 115 0.41 0.67 13.69
CA ASP A 115 0.98 0.91 15.03
C ASP A 115 1.66 2.29 15.14
N ALA A 116 1.66 3.09 14.07
CA ALA A 116 2.22 4.44 14.07
C ALA A 116 1.55 5.38 15.08
N ILE A 117 2.37 6.19 15.78
CA ILE A 117 1.90 7.20 16.72
C ILE A 117 1.72 8.53 15.99
N TYR A 118 0.48 8.97 15.83
CA TYR A 118 0.14 10.26 15.22
C TYR A 118 0.05 11.35 16.29
N ILE A 119 0.86 12.40 16.15
CA ILE A 119 0.86 13.55 17.07
C ILE A 119 0.05 14.69 16.44
N THR A 120 -1.11 15.01 17.01
CA THR A 120 -1.89 16.19 16.63
C THR A 120 -1.45 17.37 17.50
N ASN A 121 -0.76 18.36 16.93
CA ASN A 121 -0.59 19.63 17.61
C ASN A 121 -1.90 20.41 17.53
N SER A 122 -2.68 20.39 18.60
CA SER A 122 -3.79 21.32 18.78
C SER A 122 -3.20 22.74 18.88
N GLN A 123 -3.34 23.55 17.83
CA GLN A 123 -3.21 25.00 17.95
C GLN A 123 -4.55 25.61 18.34
#